data_AF-A0A920LC06-F1
#
_entry.id   AF-A0A920LC06-F1
#
_cell.length_a   1.000
_cell.length_b   1.000
_cell.length_c   1.000
_cell.angle_alpha   90.00
_cell.angle_beta   90.00
_cell.angle_gamma   90.00
#
_symmetry.space_group_name_H-M   'P 1'
#
loop_
_entity.id
_entity.type
_entity.pdbx_description
1 polymer ?
#
loop_
_entity_poly.entity_id
_entity_poly.type
_entity_poly.pdbx_seq_one_letter_code
_entity_poly.pdbx_strand_id
1 'polypeptide(L)'
;MPVPVKLGLVSQTGEAVKFSIGGQNPAVEQTILLTADMMDVELELTQPSVSPVVPSVLRGFSAPVRMHDDLSVDELAILATHDTDGFNRYEACQRLAHLALEQRLGSDGANVAIETALIKA
;
A
#
# COMPACT_ATOMS: atom_id res chain seq x y z
N MET A 1 -14.05 12.99 14.17
CA MET A 1 -12.98 12.39 15.01
C MET A 1 -11.69 12.47 14.21
N PRO A 2 -10.57 12.95 14.77
CA PRO A 2 -9.31 12.98 14.02
C PRO A 2 -8.74 11.56 13.85
N VAL A 3 -8.38 11.17 12.62
CA VAL A 3 -7.79 9.86 12.28
C VAL A 3 -6.38 10.09 11.73
N PRO A 4 -5.32 9.74 12.48
CA PRO A 4 -3.95 9.84 11.98
C PRO A 4 -3.66 8.69 11.00
N VAL A 5 -3.29 9.02 9.77
CA VAL A 5 -2.94 8.08 8.71
C VAL A 5 -1.49 8.27 8.34
N LYS A 6 -0.65 7.30 8.71
CA LYS A 6 0.74 7.23 8.29
C LYS A 6 0.84 6.52 6.94
N LEU A 7 1.59 7.09 6.00
CA LEU A 7 1.77 6.53 4.67
C LEU A 7 3.21 6.67 4.16
N GLY A 8 3.58 5.78 3.25
CA GLY A 8 4.75 5.86 2.39
C GLY A 8 4.40 5.51 0.95
N LEU A 9 5.32 5.74 0.03
CA LEU A 9 5.15 5.40 -1.38
C LEU A 9 6.30 4.47 -1.81
N VAL A 10 5.97 3.42 -2.57
CA VAL A 10 6.93 2.43 -3.07
C VAL A 10 6.91 2.46 -4.59
N SER A 11 8.06 2.53 -5.25
CA SER A 11 8.13 2.48 -6.71
C SER A 11 7.80 1.07 -7.23
N GLN A 12 7.56 0.95 -8.54
CA GLN A 12 7.44 -0.36 -9.20
C GLN A 12 8.70 -1.23 -9.06
N THR A 13 9.86 -0.62 -8.77
CA THR A 13 11.12 -1.33 -8.53
C THR A 13 11.35 -1.68 -7.06
N GLY A 14 10.41 -1.33 -6.17
CA GLY A 14 10.50 -1.61 -4.74
C GLY A 14 11.26 -0.57 -3.91
N GLU A 15 11.60 0.59 -4.48
CA GLU A 15 12.32 1.63 -3.75
C GLU A 15 11.35 2.58 -3.04
N ALA A 16 11.71 3.04 -1.84
CA ALA A 16 10.92 4.04 -1.13
C ALA A 16 11.03 5.41 -1.83
N VAL A 17 9.90 6.00 -2.16
CA VAL A 17 9.81 7.26 -2.91
C VAL A 17 9.61 8.43 -1.96
N LYS A 18 10.37 9.51 -2.15
CA LYS A 18 10.18 10.76 -1.41
C LYS A 18 9.05 11.57 -2.01
N PHE A 19 8.15 12.03 -1.15
CA PHE A 19 7.03 12.89 -1.49
C PHE A 19 6.80 13.95 -0.42
N SER A 20 6.09 15.01 -0.79
CA SER A 20 5.63 16.07 0.10
C SER A 20 4.10 16.13 0.13
N ILE A 21 3.55 16.54 1.26
CA ILE A 21 2.12 16.82 1.45
C ILE A 21 1.99 18.28 1.87
N GLY A 22 1.17 19.05 1.14
CA GLY A 22 0.88 20.45 1.50
C GLY A 22 2.12 21.33 1.67
N GLY A 23 3.14 21.15 0.82
CA GLY A 23 4.38 21.94 0.83
C GLY A 23 5.35 21.63 1.98
N GLN A 24 5.12 20.55 2.75
CA GLN A 24 6.08 20.09 3.75
C GLN A 24 7.38 19.57 3.11
N ASN A 25 8.46 19.48 3.91
CA ASN A 25 9.71 18.90 3.43
C ASN A 25 9.50 17.45 2.94
N PRO A 26 10.01 17.09 1.75
CA PRO A 26 9.82 15.75 1.24
C PRO A 26 10.43 14.66 2.13
N ALA A 27 9.68 13.59 2.34
CA ALA A 27 10.08 12.44 3.14
C ALA A 27 9.57 11.15 2.48
N VAL A 28 10.14 10.01 2.88
CA VAL A 28 9.69 8.67 2.42
C VAL A 28 8.48 8.14 3.22
N GLU A 29 8.21 8.76 4.37
CA GLU A 29 7.08 8.45 5.25
C GLU A 29 6.54 9.76 5.81
N GLN A 30 5.23 9.95 5.77
CA GLN A 30 4.54 11.11 6.33
C GLN A 30 3.24 10.68 7.03
N THR A 31 2.72 11.54 7.92
CA THR A 31 1.44 11.30 8.61
C THR A 31 0.48 12.43 8.31
N ILE A 32 -0.72 12.09 7.85
CA ILE A 32 -1.82 13.01 7.62
C ILE A 32 -2.82 12.85 8.76
N LEU A 33 -3.40 13.94 9.23
CA LEU A 33 -4.52 13.89 10.17
C LEU A 33 -5.82 14.13 9.40
N LEU A 34 -6.60 13.08 9.18
CA LEU A 34 -7.94 13.20 8.60
C LEU A 34 -8.89 13.75 9.67
N THR A 35 -9.51 14.90 9.41
CA THR A 35 -10.37 15.59 10.39
C THR A 35 -11.82 15.74 9.93
N ALA A 36 -12.08 15.49 8.65
CA ALA A 36 -13.39 15.51 8.01
C ALA A 36 -13.76 14.13 7.48
N ASP A 37 -15.04 13.91 7.24
CA ASP A 37 -15.56 12.63 6.71
C ASP A 37 -15.05 12.34 5.29
N MET A 38 -14.75 13.38 4.53
CA MET A 38 -14.13 13.33 3.22
C MET A 38 -13.05 14.39 3.14
N MET A 39 -11.87 14.02 2.67
CA MET A 39 -10.73 14.90 2.55
C MET A 39 -9.87 14.44 1.37
N ASP A 40 -9.62 15.35 0.44
CA ASP A 40 -8.67 15.13 -0.64
C ASP A 40 -7.27 15.52 -0.15
N VAL A 41 -6.28 14.68 -0.47
CA VAL A 41 -4.89 14.90 -0.09
C VAL A 41 -4.03 14.72 -1.32
N GLU A 42 -3.34 15.79 -1.71
CA GLU A 42 -2.40 15.78 -2.83
C GLU A 42 -1.00 15.40 -2.35
N LEU A 43 -0.40 14.42 -3.04
CA LEU A 43 0.96 13.95 -2.79
C LEU A 43 1.86 14.41 -3.94
N GLU A 44 2.89 15.18 -3.64
CA GLU A 44 3.83 15.68 -4.64
C GLU A 44 5.13 14.87 -4.63
N LEU A 45 5.41 14.17 -5.72
CA LEU A 45 6.65 13.40 -5.85
C LEU A 45 7.84 14.34 -6.08
N THR A 46 8.94 14.13 -5.34
CA THR A 46 10.19 14.86 -5.61
C THR A 46 10.81 14.45 -6.96
N GLN A 47 10.54 13.22 -7.42
CA GLN A 47 11.00 12.69 -8.70
C GLN A 47 9.83 12.10 -9.49
N PRO A 48 9.18 12.88 -10.38
CA PRO A 48 7.99 12.43 -11.11
C PRO A 48 8.24 11.21 -12.03
N SER A 49 9.49 11.00 -12.46
CA SER A 49 9.87 9.86 -13.33
C SER A 49 9.73 8.49 -12.68
N VAL A 50 9.53 8.43 -11.35
CA VAL A 50 9.35 7.19 -10.60
C VAL A 50 7.88 6.73 -10.59
N SER A 51 6.96 7.55 -11.11
CA SER A 51 5.57 7.18 -11.31
C SER A 51 5.42 6.08 -12.39
N PRO A 52 4.50 5.10 -12.23
CA PRO A 52 3.54 4.95 -11.13
C PRO A 52 4.17 4.46 -9.82
N VAL A 53 3.56 4.82 -8.68
CA VAL A 53 3.99 4.41 -7.34
C VAL A 53 2.84 3.71 -6.61
N VAL A 54 3.19 2.78 -5.74
CA VAL A 54 2.25 2.00 -4.93
C VAL A 54 2.14 2.63 -3.53
N PRO A 55 0.94 3.01 -3.08
CA PRO A 55 0.76 3.60 -1.76
C PRO A 55 0.78 2.53 -0.67
N SER A 56 1.60 2.75 0.35
CA SER A 56 1.65 1.97 1.59
C SER A 56 1.00 2.79 2.69
N VAL A 57 -0.28 2.55 2.95
CA VAL A 57 -1.13 3.38 3.84
C VAL A 57 -1.40 2.67 5.15
N LEU A 58 -1.68 3.43 6.22
CA LEU A 58 -1.86 2.93 7.59
C LEU A 58 -0.63 2.19 8.16
N ARG A 59 0.57 2.60 7.76
CA ARG A 59 1.84 2.01 8.24
C ARG A 59 1.89 1.90 9.75
N GLY A 60 2.39 0.77 10.25
CA GLY A 60 2.43 0.46 11.68
C GLY A 60 1.07 0.54 12.38
N PHE A 61 -0.03 0.29 11.65
CA PHE A 61 -1.41 0.38 12.14
C PHE A 61 -1.72 1.74 12.80
N SER A 62 -1.36 2.83 12.11
CA SER A 62 -1.43 4.20 12.66
C SER A 62 -2.80 4.63 13.22
N ALA A 63 -3.89 4.00 12.79
CA ALA A 63 -5.22 4.17 13.37
C ALA A 63 -6.02 2.86 13.33
N PRO A 64 -6.91 2.61 14.31
CA PRO A 64 -7.73 1.41 14.40
C PRO A 64 -8.97 1.50 13.49
N VAL A 65 -8.76 1.55 12.18
CA VAL A 65 -9.81 1.70 11.17
C VAL A 65 -9.80 0.54 10.17
N ARG A 66 -10.93 0.31 9.51
CA ARG A 66 -11.01 -0.61 8.36
C ARG A 66 -10.67 0.17 7.10
N MET A 67 -9.63 -0.27 6.41
CA MET A 67 -9.21 0.30 5.14
C MET A 67 -9.82 -0.47 3.98
N HIS A 68 -10.28 0.26 2.97
CA HIS A 68 -10.65 -0.29 1.67
C HIS A 68 -9.88 0.51 0.63
N ASP A 69 -9.18 -0.20 -0.24
CA ASP A 69 -8.43 0.34 -1.37
C ASP A 69 -8.66 -0.52 -2.60
N ASP A 70 -8.17 -0.05 -3.74
CA ASP A 70 -8.27 -0.66 -5.05
C ASP A 70 -6.91 -1.21 -5.53
N LEU A 71 -6.01 -1.54 -4.60
CA LEU A 71 -4.69 -2.10 -4.95
C LEU A 71 -4.84 -3.41 -5.73
N SER A 72 -4.17 -3.48 -6.87
CA SER A 72 -4.09 -4.67 -7.69
C SER A 72 -3.20 -5.76 -7.06
N VAL A 73 -3.30 -6.99 -7.58
CA VAL A 73 -2.46 -8.11 -7.15
C VAL A 73 -0.97 -7.81 -7.32
N ASP A 74 -0.59 -7.14 -8.42
CA ASP A 74 0.81 -6.79 -8.69
C ASP A 74 1.32 -5.74 -7.70
N GLU A 75 0.48 -4.76 -7.35
CA GLU A 75 0.80 -3.75 -6.33
C GLU A 75 0.91 -4.36 -4.93
N LEU A 76 0.02 -5.30 -4.58
CA LEU A 76 0.13 -6.06 -3.34
C LEU A 76 1.42 -6.90 -3.31
N ALA A 77 1.84 -7.48 -4.43
CA ALA A 77 3.10 -8.21 -4.53
C ALA A 77 4.31 -7.29 -4.31
N ILE A 78 4.28 -6.08 -4.88
CA ILE A 78 5.32 -5.06 -4.65
C ILE A 78 5.38 -4.71 -3.17
N LEU A 79 4.24 -4.43 -2.52
CA LEU A 79 4.22 -4.12 -1.09
C LEU A 79 4.73 -5.28 -0.24
N ALA A 80 4.23 -6.49 -0.48
CA ALA A 80 4.64 -7.69 0.26
C ALA A 80 6.17 -7.93 0.22
N THR A 81 6.76 -7.72 -0.96
CA THR A 81 8.18 -7.98 -1.21
C THR A 81 9.08 -6.83 -0.74
N HIS A 82 8.67 -5.58 -0.98
CA HIS A 82 9.59 -4.43 -0.96
C HIS A 82 9.23 -3.34 0.05
N ASP A 83 8.03 -3.35 0.63
CA ASP A 83 7.62 -2.28 1.55
C ASP A 83 8.56 -2.21 2.76
N THR A 84 9.00 -1.01 3.12
CA THR A 84 9.89 -0.82 4.28
C THR A 84 9.15 -0.96 5.60
N ASP A 85 7.82 -0.84 5.60
CA ASP A 85 6.98 -1.07 6.77
C ASP A 85 6.64 -2.56 6.93
N GLY A 86 7.15 -3.18 8.00
CA GLY A 86 6.95 -4.62 8.25
C GLY A 86 5.49 -5.01 8.49
N PHE A 87 4.67 -4.09 9.01
CA PHE A 87 3.24 -4.34 9.20
C PHE A 87 2.52 -4.42 7.84
N ASN A 88 2.72 -3.43 6.97
CA ASN A 88 2.11 -3.44 5.63
C ASN A 88 2.66 -4.54 4.72
N ARG A 89 3.94 -4.94 4.85
CA ARG A 89 4.45 -6.15 4.19
C ARG A 89 3.64 -7.38 4.58
N TYR A 90 3.46 -7.59 5.89
CA TYR A 90 2.70 -8.72 6.40
C TYR A 90 1.23 -8.67 5.94
N GLU A 91 0.59 -7.50 6.02
CA GLU A 91 -0.81 -7.32 5.60
C GLU A 91 -0.98 -7.59 4.10
N ALA A 92 -0.06 -7.12 3.26
CA ALA A 92 -0.06 -7.42 1.84
C ALA A 92 0.05 -8.94 1.55
N CYS A 93 0.92 -9.65 2.28
CA CYS A 93 0.98 -11.12 2.20
C CYS A 93 -0.34 -11.79 2.61
N GLN A 94 -0.98 -11.32 3.69
CA GLN A 94 -2.27 -11.86 4.14
C GLN A 94 -3.37 -11.66 3.10
N ARG A 95 -3.43 -10.46 2.50
CA ARG A 95 -4.38 -10.14 1.44
C ARG A 95 -4.16 -11.03 0.21
N LEU A 96 -2.92 -11.22 -0.23
CA LEU A 96 -2.59 -12.15 -1.32
C LEU A 96 -3.00 -13.59 -1.00
N ALA A 97 -2.76 -14.06 0.22
CA ALA A 97 -3.17 -15.39 0.66
C ALA A 97 -4.70 -15.56 0.67
N HIS A 98 -5.43 -14.56 1.18
CA HIS A 98 -6.90 -14.56 1.14
C HIS A 98 -7.43 -14.60 -0.29
N LEU A 99 -6.90 -13.77 -1.19
CA LEU A 99 -7.29 -13.77 -2.61
C LEU A 99 -7.04 -15.13 -3.26
N ALA A 100 -5.90 -15.77 -2.96
CA ALA A 100 -5.58 -17.11 -3.47
C ALA A 100 -6.60 -18.15 -3.00
N LEU A 101 -6.93 -18.13 -1.70
CA LEU A 101 -7.88 -19.06 -1.10
C LEU A 101 -9.29 -18.88 -1.66
N GLU A 102 -9.76 -17.65 -1.77
CA GLU A 102 -11.08 -17.31 -2.32
C GLU A 102 -11.25 -17.84 -3.74
N GLN A 103 -10.24 -17.68 -4.60
CA GLN A 103 -10.29 -18.20 -5.97
C GLN A 103 -10.31 -19.72 -6.04
N ARG A 104 -9.53 -20.41 -5.20
CA ARG A 104 -9.56 -21.89 -5.18
C ARG A 104 -10.90 -22.42 -4.69
N LEU A 105 -11.56 -21.72 -3.77
CA LEU A 105 -12.90 -22.08 -3.29
C LEU A 105 -13.98 -21.75 -4.33
N GLY A 106 -13.80 -20.70 -5.12
CA GLY A 106 -14.77 -20.18 -6.09
C GLY A 106 -15.03 -21.04 -7.33
N SER A 107 -14.39 -22.21 -7.49
CA SER A 107 -14.46 -23.07 -8.69
C SER A 107 -13.88 -22.46 -9.99
N ASP A 108 -13.33 -21.24 -9.94
CA ASP A 108 -12.71 -20.54 -11.08
C ASP A 108 -11.29 -21.03 -11.42
N GLY A 109 -10.83 -22.09 -10.74
CA GLY A 109 -9.47 -22.62 -10.92
C GLY A 109 -8.42 -21.73 -10.26
N ALA A 110 -7.16 -22.18 -10.27
CA ALA A 110 -6.05 -21.44 -9.69
C ALA A 110 -5.69 -20.21 -10.54
N ASN A 111 -5.59 -19.03 -9.92
CA ASN A 111 -4.99 -17.87 -10.59
C ASN A 111 -3.48 -17.88 -10.33
N VAL A 112 -2.75 -18.23 -11.38
CA VAL A 112 -1.29 -18.35 -11.34
C VAL A 112 -0.62 -17.03 -10.94
N ALA A 113 -1.20 -15.85 -11.26
CA ALA A 113 -0.61 -14.57 -10.90
C ALA A 113 -0.61 -14.34 -9.38
N ILE A 114 -1.73 -14.63 -8.70
CA ILE A 114 -1.85 -14.48 -7.24
C ILE A 114 -0.97 -15.52 -6.52
N GLU A 115 -0.98 -16.77 -6.97
CA GLU A 115 -0.14 -17.81 -6.38
C GLU A 115 1.35 -17.49 -6.57
N THR A 116 1.75 -16.99 -7.75
CA THR A 116 3.14 -16.58 -8.02
C THR A 116 3.54 -15.38 -7.16
N ALA A 117 2.65 -14.39 -7.00
CA ALA A 117 2.88 -13.24 -6.14
C ALA A 117 3.10 -13.67 -4.69
N LEU A 118 2.24 -14.55 -4.17
CA LEU A 118 2.34 -15.08 -2.80
C LEU A 118 3.63 -15.89 -2.58
N ILE A 119 4.07 -16.69 -3.54
CA ILE A 119 5.29 -17.50 -3.42
C ILE A 119 6.57 -16.64 -3.42
N LYS A 120 6.54 -15.48 -4.09
CA LYS A 120 7.71 -14.60 -4.24
C LYS A 120 7.83 -13.55 -3.13
N ALA A 121 6.75 -13.30 -2.40
CA ALA A 121 6.68 -12.39 -1.25
C ALA A 121 7.49 -12.91 -0.04
#